data_AF-A0AAN9VQD4-F1
#
_entry.id   AF-A0AAN9VQD4-F1
#
_cell.length_a   1.000
_cell.length_b   1.000
_cell.length_c   1.000
_cell.angle_alpha   90.00
_cell.angle_beta   90.00
_cell.angle_gamma   90.00
#
_symmetry.space_group_name_H-M   'P 1'
#
loop_
_entity.id
_entity.type
_entity.pdbx_description
1 polymer ?
#
loop_
_entity_poly.entity_id
_entity_poly.type
_entity_poly.pdbx_seq_one_letter_code
_entity_poly.pdbx_strand_id
1 'polypeptide(L)'
;MLYASVDGRELRECHRTNLSTLWVDSGAHKIPGRDFVQHVHTRINCLPTAVRVSRGARRSTRDVRCRAGCQETETAAHVVQNCHRTHGGRVKRHDAVCRVIAAGLRRGGYRVEEEPVVPTREGNRKPDLVCQKDEFVKVIDAQIVSGVGSLNEAHKRKCQYYSRNEDITKLVEKYAVEPRNVEFTSCTISWRGVWSSRSQGDLLLMGLTKNLLSTLTTRALQGSHTNWSRFNKSTSTIHRSAAEREGVG
;
A
#
# COMPACT_ATOMS: atom_id res chain seq x y z
N MET A 1 13.26 -21.98 -8.23
CA MET A 1 11.87 -21.82 -8.72
C MET A 1 10.93 -21.50 -7.54
N LEU A 2 11.08 -20.32 -6.89
CA LEU A 2 10.21 -19.84 -5.78
C LEU A 2 9.33 -18.68 -6.25
N TYR A 3 9.95 -17.67 -6.88
CA TYR A 3 9.27 -16.47 -7.39
C TYR A 3 8.34 -16.71 -8.59
N ALA A 4 8.32 -17.93 -9.14
CA ALA A 4 7.35 -18.35 -10.15
C ALA A 4 6.02 -18.83 -9.52
N SER A 5 6.01 -19.18 -8.23
CA SER A 5 4.81 -19.65 -7.53
C SER A 5 3.93 -18.47 -7.07
N VAL A 6 2.64 -18.70 -6.89
CA VAL A 6 1.71 -17.71 -6.32
C VAL A 6 2.20 -17.18 -4.96
N ASP A 7 2.77 -18.06 -4.14
CA ASP A 7 3.22 -17.70 -2.80
C ASP A 7 4.55 -16.94 -2.81
N GLY A 8 5.43 -17.19 -3.78
CA GLY A 8 6.72 -16.50 -3.88
C GLY A 8 6.71 -15.24 -4.76
N ARG A 9 5.84 -15.17 -5.78
CA ARG A 9 5.90 -14.15 -6.84
C ARG A 9 5.93 -12.71 -6.34
N GLU A 10 5.11 -12.39 -5.35
CA GLU A 10 5.05 -11.04 -4.77
C GLU A 10 6.23 -10.66 -3.86
N LEU A 11 7.10 -11.62 -3.53
CA LEU A 11 8.32 -11.38 -2.74
C LEU A 11 9.57 -11.23 -3.61
N ARG A 12 9.45 -11.29 -4.94
CA ARG A 12 10.60 -11.29 -5.85
C ARG A 12 11.50 -10.06 -5.69
N GLU A 13 10.94 -8.91 -5.32
CA GLU A 13 11.70 -7.66 -5.15
C GLU A 13 12.25 -7.50 -3.73
N CYS A 14 11.98 -8.42 -2.82
CA CYS A 14 12.43 -8.35 -1.44
C CYS A 14 13.96 -8.25 -1.31
N HIS A 15 14.70 -8.91 -2.19
CA HIS A 15 16.17 -8.88 -2.19
C HIS A 15 16.76 -7.50 -2.57
N ARG A 16 15.95 -6.61 -3.16
CA ARG A 16 16.40 -5.27 -3.57
C ARG A 16 16.71 -4.37 -2.38
N THR A 17 16.22 -4.71 -1.18
CA THR A 17 16.46 -3.94 0.03
C THR A 17 16.19 -4.71 1.32
N ASN A 18 17.14 -4.61 2.27
CA ASN A 18 17.02 -5.17 3.60
C ASN A 18 15.92 -4.50 4.44
N LEU A 19 15.43 -3.31 4.08
CA LEU A 19 14.30 -2.69 4.79
C LEU A 19 13.02 -3.53 4.70
N SER A 20 12.87 -4.34 3.66
CA SER A 20 11.74 -5.27 3.52
C SER A 20 11.76 -6.38 4.58
N THR A 21 12.91 -6.68 5.19
CA THR A 21 13.11 -7.75 6.17
C THR A 21 13.56 -7.25 7.54
N LEU A 22 13.89 -5.96 7.69
CA LEU A 22 14.44 -5.40 8.93
C LEU A 22 13.53 -5.64 10.14
N TRP A 23 12.22 -5.69 9.94
CA TRP A 23 11.24 -5.99 10.98
C TRP A 23 11.34 -7.42 11.55
N VAL A 24 11.92 -8.35 10.78
CA VAL A 24 12.15 -9.75 11.18
C VAL A 24 13.45 -9.91 11.96
N ASP A 25 14.48 -9.14 11.58
CA ASP A 25 15.82 -9.20 12.15
C ASP A 25 15.89 -8.36 13.43
N SER A 26 16.33 -7.11 13.32
CA SER A 26 16.47 -6.20 14.47
C SER A 26 15.15 -5.64 15.00
N GLY A 27 14.04 -5.73 14.25
CA GLY A 27 12.75 -5.17 14.64
C GLY A 27 11.83 -6.12 15.43
N ALA A 28 12.14 -7.41 15.47
CA ALA A 28 11.19 -8.42 15.97
C ALA A 28 10.82 -8.22 17.44
N HIS A 29 11.79 -7.86 18.29
CA HIS A 29 11.60 -7.65 19.72
C HIS A 29 10.64 -6.49 20.06
N LYS A 30 10.35 -5.60 19.11
CA LYS A 30 9.42 -4.47 19.27
C LYS A 30 7.99 -4.82 18.87
N ILE A 31 7.75 -6.03 18.37
CA ILE A 31 6.46 -6.48 17.87
C ILE A 31 5.92 -7.51 18.88
N PRO A 32 4.69 -7.34 19.40
CA PRO A 32 4.06 -8.37 20.21
C PRO A 32 4.04 -9.72 19.48
N GLY A 33 4.33 -10.83 20.17
CA GLY A 33 4.50 -12.14 19.52
C GLY A 33 3.32 -12.57 18.65
N ARG A 34 2.09 -12.28 19.09
CA ARG A 34 0.87 -12.49 18.30
C ARG A 34 0.89 -11.75 16.97
N ASP A 35 1.28 -10.48 16.99
CA ASP A 35 1.30 -9.62 15.80
C ASP A 35 2.45 -10.03 14.88
N PHE A 36 3.59 -10.45 15.44
CA PHE A 36 4.71 -11.00 14.67
C PHE A 36 4.27 -12.21 13.85
N VAL A 37 3.58 -13.18 14.46
CA VAL A 37 3.06 -14.37 13.74
C VAL A 37 2.07 -13.95 12.63
N GLN A 38 1.20 -12.98 12.89
CA GLN A 38 0.26 -12.46 11.89
C GLN A 38 0.95 -11.78 10.71
N HIS A 39 2.00 -11.00 10.99
CA HIS A 39 2.84 -10.38 9.98
C HIS A 39 3.54 -11.43 9.12
N VAL A 40 4.08 -12.49 9.74
CA VAL A 40 4.67 -13.63 9.02
C VAL A 40 3.63 -14.30 8.14
N HIS A 41 2.46 -14.66 8.65
CA HIS A 41 1.38 -15.29 7.86
C HIS A 41 0.97 -14.47 6.65
N THR A 42 0.85 -13.15 6.84
CA THR A 42 0.55 -12.22 5.75
C THR A 42 1.69 -12.19 4.74
N ARG A 43 2.93 -12.06 5.22
CA ARG A 43 4.13 -11.98 4.39
C ARG A 43 4.33 -13.24 3.56
N ILE A 44 4.07 -14.43 4.07
CA ILE A 44 4.29 -15.70 3.34
C ILE A 44 3.06 -16.19 2.58
N ASN A 45 1.98 -15.40 2.55
CA ASN A 45 0.71 -15.77 1.90
C ASN A 45 0.05 -17.03 2.51
N CYS A 46 0.17 -17.21 3.84
CA CYS A 46 -0.46 -18.29 4.60
C CYS A 46 -1.82 -17.89 5.18
N LEU A 47 -2.43 -16.81 4.70
CA LEU A 47 -3.78 -16.41 5.12
C LEU A 47 -4.82 -17.38 4.53
N PRO A 48 -5.70 -17.98 5.35
CA PRO A 48 -6.79 -18.81 4.86
C PRO A 48 -7.73 -18.05 3.92
N THR A 49 -7.80 -18.46 2.66
CA THR A 49 -8.79 -18.01 1.66
C THR A 49 -9.35 -19.22 0.93
N ALA A 50 -10.46 -19.07 0.20
CA ALA A 50 -11.06 -20.19 -0.54
C ALA A 50 -10.04 -20.92 -1.44
N VAL A 51 -9.19 -20.17 -2.14
CA VAL A 51 -8.08 -20.74 -2.94
C VAL A 51 -7.05 -21.46 -2.08
N ARG A 52 -6.64 -20.90 -0.94
CA ARG A 52 -5.62 -21.52 -0.09
C ARG A 52 -6.13 -22.83 0.49
N VAL A 53 -7.36 -22.83 1.00
CA VAL A 53 -7.96 -24.00 1.67
C VAL A 53 -8.47 -25.07 0.70
N SER A 54 -8.61 -24.76 -0.60
CA SER A 54 -8.93 -25.75 -1.63
C SER A 54 -7.71 -26.57 -2.07
N ARG A 55 -6.49 -26.10 -1.84
CA ARG A 55 -5.26 -26.86 -2.15
C ARG A 55 -5.23 -28.18 -1.38
N GLY A 56 -4.94 -29.27 -2.08
CA GLY A 56 -4.90 -30.62 -1.50
C GLY A 56 -6.26 -31.24 -1.17
N ALA A 57 -7.37 -30.56 -1.50
CA ALA A 57 -8.69 -31.14 -1.33
C ALA A 57 -8.94 -32.23 -2.37
N ARG A 58 -9.45 -33.39 -1.93
CA ARG A 58 -9.78 -34.55 -2.80
C ARG A 58 -10.90 -34.29 -3.81
N ARG A 59 -11.65 -33.18 -3.68
CA ARG A 59 -12.76 -32.81 -4.58
C ARG A 59 -12.31 -31.63 -5.45
N SER A 60 -12.25 -31.85 -6.77
CA SER A 60 -11.89 -30.87 -7.80
C SER A 60 -12.89 -29.73 -8.00
N THR A 61 -13.92 -29.62 -7.16
CA THR A 61 -15.12 -28.78 -7.38
C THR A 61 -15.38 -27.73 -6.29
N ARG A 62 -14.44 -27.45 -5.39
CA ARG A 62 -14.66 -26.37 -4.40
C ARG A 62 -14.75 -25.03 -5.11
N ASP A 63 -15.84 -24.30 -4.87
CA ASP A 63 -15.99 -22.94 -5.37
C ASP A 63 -14.94 -22.05 -4.70
N VAL A 64 -14.06 -21.49 -5.52
CA VAL A 64 -13.00 -20.55 -5.11
C VAL A 64 -13.37 -19.10 -5.38
N ARG A 65 -14.60 -18.82 -5.82
CA ARG A 65 -15.11 -17.46 -5.98
C ARG A 65 -15.15 -16.75 -4.64
N CYS A 66 -15.00 -15.42 -4.70
CA CYS A 66 -15.04 -14.57 -3.54
C CYS A 66 -16.37 -14.71 -2.80
N ARG A 67 -16.31 -15.09 -1.51
CA ARG A 67 -17.47 -15.18 -0.61
C ARG A 67 -18.23 -13.86 -0.42
N ALA A 68 -17.67 -12.75 -0.89
CA ALA A 68 -18.30 -11.43 -0.88
C ALA A 68 -19.15 -11.13 -2.14
N GLY A 69 -19.19 -12.04 -3.12
CA GLY A 69 -19.90 -11.83 -4.38
C GLY A 69 -19.13 -10.99 -5.41
N CYS A 70 -17.85 -10.69 -5.16
CA CYS A 70 -16.98 -10.20 -6.23
C CYS A 70 -16.84 -11.35 -7.24
N GLN A 71 -17.06 -11.12 -8.53
CA GLN A 71 -16.92 -12.14 -9.59
C GLN A 71 -15.44 -12.51 -9.86
N GLU A 72 -14.65 -12.56 -8.79
CA GLU A 72 -13.22 -12.74 -8.74
C GLU A 72 -12.90 -13.96 -7.90
N THR A 73 -11.73 -14.54 -8.14
CA THR A 73 -11.23 -15.64 -7.32
C THR A 73 -10.79 -15.14 -5.94
N GLU A 74 -11.17 -15.82 -4.86
CA GLU A 74 -10.83 -15.48 -3.47
C GLU A 74 -9.36 -15.80 -3.14
N THR A 75 -8.47 -15.00 -3.68
CA THR A 75 -7.05 -14.97 -3.30
C THR A 75 -6.83 -14.01 -2.13
N ALA A 76 -5.73 -14.16 -1.40
CA ALA A 76 -5.37 -13.20 -0.36
C ALA A 76 -5.15 -11.78 -0.94
N ALA A 77 -4.55 -11.68 -2.13
CA ALA A 77 -4.40 -10.43 -2.85
C ALA A 77 -5.77 -9.77 -3.12
N HIS A 78 -6.74 -10.51 -3.64
CA HIS A 78 -8.11 -10.00 -3.85
C HIS A 78 -8.73 -9.53 -2.52
N VAL A 79 -8.75 -10.39 -1.50
CA VAL A 79 -9.35 -10.10 -0.19
C VAL A 79 -8.76 -8.85 0.45
N VAL A 80 -7.43 -8.70 0.38
CA VAL A 80 -6.69 -7.67 1.10
C VAL A 80 -6.57 -6.35 0.30
N GLN A 81 -6.57 -6.41 -1.04
CA GLN A 81 -6.36 -5.26 -1.92
C GLN A 81 -7.60 -4.75 -2.64
N ASN A 82 -8.56 -5.62 -2.98
CA ASN A 82 -9.60 -5.27 -3.96
C ASN A 82 -11.03 -5.42 -3.42
N CYS A 83 -11.30 -6.47 -2.63
CA CYS A 83 -12.66 -6.82 -2.20
C CYS A 83 -13.41 -5.65 -1.53
N HIS A 84 -14.67 -5.42 -1.89
CA HIS A 84 -15.48 -4.33 -1.32
C HIS A 84 -15.57 -4.40 0.20
N ARG A 85 -15.67 -5.61 0.79
CA ARG A 85 -15.71 -5.84 2.25
C ARG A 85 -14.54 -5.20 3.00
N THR A 86 -13.40 -5.01 2.33
CA THR A 86 -12.19 -4.49 2.97
C THR A 86 -11.87 -3.05 2.58
N HIS A 87 -12.73 -2.37 1.81
CA HIS A 87 -12.48 -0.99 1.35
C HIS A 87 -12.12 -0.04 2.50
N GLY A 88 -12.98 0.10 3.52
CA GLY A 88 -12.68 0.96 4.67
C GLY A 88 -11.47 0.51 5.50
N GLY A 89 -11.07 -0.76 5.40
CA GLY A 89 -9.82 -1.24 6.00
C GLY A 89 -8.58 -0.88 5.20
N ARG A 90 -8.67 -0.85 3.87
CA ARG A 90 -7.60 -0.37 3.01
C ARG A 90 -7.33 1.12 3.23
N VAL A 91 -8.39 1.93 3.36
CA VAL A 91 -8.27 3.36 3.72
C VAL A 91 -7.56 3.49 5.07
N LYS A 92 -8.06 2.83 6.14
CA LYS A 92 -7.40 2.88 7.46
C LYS A 92 -5.93 2.44 7.46
N ARG A 93 -5.57 1.42 6.65
CA ARG A 93 -4.18 0.97 6.50
C ARG A 93 -3.32 2.04 5.82
N HIS A 94 -3.84 2.64 4.76
CA HIS A 94 -3.20 3.73 4.03
C HIS A 94 -2.95 4.93 4.95
N ASP A 95 -3.98 5.42 5.65
CA ASP A 95 -3.85 6.59 6.52
C ASP A 95 -2.88 6.33 7.68
N ALA A 96 -2.81 5.08 8.17
CA ALA A 96 -1.85 4.71 9.20
C ALA A 96 -0.40 4.82 8.73
N VAL A 97 -0.14 4.53 7.45
CA VAL A 97 1.17 4.72 6.82
C VAL A 97 1.47 6.22 6.68
N CYS A 98 0.53 7.01 6.15
CA CYS A 98 0.68 8.47 6.02
C CYS A 98 0.96 9.14 7.36
N ARG A 99 0.21 8.81 8.42
CA ARG A 99 0.42 9.36 9.77
C ARG A 99 1.81 9.07 10.33
N VAL A 100 2.37 7.88 10.09
CA VAL A 100 3.73 7.54 10.56
C VAL A 100 4.79 8.32 9.79
N ILE A 101 4.62 8.50 8.48
CA ILE A 101 5.51 9.34 7.66
C ILE A 101 5.45 10.79 8.14
N ALA A 102 4.25 11.35 8.27
CA ALA A 102 4.03 12.72 8.72
C ALA A 102 4.66 12.97 10.09
N ALA A 103 4.44 12.08 11.06
CA ALA A 103 5.06 12.18 12.38
C ALA A 103 6.60 12.08 12.32
N GLY A 104 7.14 11.25 11.43
CA GLY A 104 8.58 11.14 11.18
C GLY A 104 9.19 12.43 10.66
N LEU A 105 8.57 13.00 9.63
CA LEU A 105 9.04 14.23 8.98
C LEU A 105 8.88 15.45 9.90
N ARG A 106 7.78 15.55 10.65
CA ARG A 106 7.60 16.61 11.67
C ARG A 106 8.72 16.60 12.70
N ARG A 107 9.12 15.42 13.21
CA ARG A 107 10.30 15.29 14.10
C ARG A 107 11.61 15.67 13.42
N GLY A 108 11.71 15.52 12.10
CA GLY A 108 12.84 15.95 11.28
C GLY A 108 12.84 17.43 10.91
N GLY A 109 11.91 18.23 11.45
CA GLY A 109 11.80 19.67 11.21
C GLY A 109 10.97 20.07 9.99
N TYR A 110 10.25 19.13 9.37
CA TYR A 110 9.33 19.48 8.27
C TYR A 110 8.01 20.03 8.80
N ARG A 111 7.50 21.07 8.15
CA ARG A 111 6.08 21.44 8.19
C ARG A 111 5.31 20.51 7.27
N VAL A 112 4.42 19.69 7.82
CA VAL A 112 3.68 18.66 7.07
C VAL A 112 2.19 18.95 7.05
N GLU A 113 1.63 19.14 5.86
CA GLU A 113 0.20 19.20 5.59
C GLU A 113 -0.29 17.82 5.11
N GLU A 114 -1.33 17.29 5.75
CA GLU A 114 -1.98 16.01 5.42
C GLU A 114 -3.21 16.27 4.53
N GLU A 115 -3.35 15.48 3.46
CA GLU A 115 -4.41 15.56 2.45
C GLU A 115 -4.71 16.98 1.91
N PRO A 116 -3.71 17.81 1.59
CA PRO A 116 -3.99 19.16 1.11
C PRO A 116 -4.68 19.12 -0.25
N VAL A 117 -5.64 20.04 -0.44
CA VAL A 117 -6.31 20.22 -1.72
C VAL A 117 -5.52 21.23 -2.56
N VAL A 118 -5.09 20.80 -3.73
CA VAL A 118 -4.39 21.62 -4.73
C VAL A 118 -5.33 21.80 -5.92
N PRO A 119 -5.93 22.98 -6.12
CA PRO A 119 -6.81 23.21 -7.26
C PRO A 119 -6.01 23.24 -8.56
N THR A 120 -6.25 22.34 -9.52
CA THR A 120 -5.56 22.33 -10.83
C THR A 120 -6.53 22.63 -11.97
N ARG A 121 -6.04 22.96 -13.17
CA ARG A 121 -6.89 23.14 -14.37
C ARG A 121 -7.67 21.85 -14.71
N GLU A 122 -7.09 20.70 -14.37
CA GLU A 122 -7.71 19.37 -14.55
C GLU A 122 -8.60 18.95 -13.36
N GLY A 123 -8.88 19.86 -12.42
CA GLY A 123 -9.67 19.61 -11.21
C GLY A 123 -8.83 19.59 -9.93
N ASN A 124 -9.45 19.28 -8.79
CA ASN A 124 -8.73 19.25 -7.51
C ASN A 124 -7.82 18.02 -7.43
N ARG A 125 -6.53 18.24 -7.23
CA ARG A 125 -5.55 17.20 -6.86
C ARG A 125 -5.42 17.15 -5.34
N LYS A 126 -5.27 15.94 -4.80
CA LYS A 126 -5.19 15.69 -3.36
C LYS A 126 -4.04 14.71 -3.08
N PRO A 127 -2.78 15.17 -3.02
CA PRO A 127 -1.71 14.33 -2.52
C PRO A 127 -1.92 14.01 -1.04
N ASP A 128 -1.35 12.90 -0.56
CA ASP A 128 -1.52 12.52 0.85
C ASP A 128 -0.75 13.43 1.79
N LEU A 129 0.46 13.85 1.41
CA LEU A 129 1.32 14.69 2.22
C LEU A 129 2.03 15.74 1.36
N VAL A 130 2.06 16.97 1.84
CA VAL A 130 2.99 18.00 1.36
C VAL A 130 3.87 18.45 2.52
N CYS A 131 5.18 18.31 2.33
CA CYS A 131 6.18 18.47 3.38
C CYS A 131 7.15 19.58 2.98
N GLN A 132 7.15 20.68 3.72
CA GLN A 132 8.06 21.80 3.51
C GLN A 132 9.17 21.79 4.56
N LYS A 133 10.40 22.01 4.14
CA LYS A 133 11.53 22.29 5.01
C LYS A 133 12.47 23.25 4.29
N ASP A 134 12.77 24.36 4.94
CA ASP A 134 13.52 25.46 4.35
C ASP A 134 12.87 25.89 3.01
N GLU A 135 13.67 26.01 1.95
CA GLU A 135 13.24 26.37 0.60
C GLU A 135 12.72 25.18 -0.24
N PHE A 136 12.61 23.98 0.35
CA PHE A 136 12.24 22.76 -0.36
C PHE A 136 10.84 22.26 0.02
N VAL A 137 10.09 21.83 -1.00
CA VAL A 137 8.80 21.17 -0.84
C VAL A 137 8.87 19.77 -1.43
N LYS A 138 8.45 18.78 -0.65
CA LYS A 138 8.32 17.39 -1.11
C LYS A 138 6.84 17.00 -1.07
N VAL A 139 6.33 16.50 -2.19
CA VAL A 139 4.99 15.91 -2.27
C VAL A 139 5.14 14.39 -2.17
N ILE A 140 4.46 13.79 -1.20
CA ILE A 140 4.49 12.34 -0.96
C ILE A 140 3.08 11.80 -1.08
N ASP A 141 2.95 10.74 -1.86
CA ASP A 141 1.72 9.98 -1.94
C ASP A 141 2.00 8.50 -1.63
N ALA A 142 1.30 7.96 -0.65
CA ALA A 142 1.48 6.61 -0.19
C ALA A 142 0.67 5.64 -1.06
N GLN A 143 1.23 4.46 -1.28
CA GLN A 143 0.54 3.40 -1.98
C GLN A 143 0.92 2.04 -1.40
N ILE A 144 -0.11 1.24 -1.13
CA ILE A 144 0.04 -0.15 -0.79
C ILE A 144 -0.41 -0.98 -2.00
N VAL A 145 0.53 -1.65 -2.66
CA VAL A 145 0.33 -2.28 -3.97
C VAL A 145 0.49 -3.80 -3.92
N SER A 146 0.16 -4.48 -5.03
CA SER A 146 0.58 -5.86 -5.26
C SER A 146 2.08 -5.94 -5.58
N GLY A 147 2.76 -6.97 -5.09
CA GLY A 147 4.14 -7.29 -5.43
C GLY A 147 4.33 -8.00 -6.78
N VAL A 148 3.27 -8.23 -7.57
CA VAL A 148 3.37 -8.90 -8.88
C VAL A 148 3.96 -7.97 -9.95
N GLY A 149 3.84 -6.64 -9.80
CA GLY A 149 4.43 -5.64 -10.69
C GLY A 149 5.79 -5.13 -10.19
N SER A 150 6.47 -4.31 -10.98
CA SER A 150 7.66 -3.61 -10.50
C SER A 150 7.25 -2.52 -9.52
N LEU A 151 7.76 -2.58 -8.28
CA LEU A 151 7.46 -1.58 -7.25
C LEU A 151 8.12 -0.24 -7.59
N ASN A 152 9.29 -0.26 -8.22
CA ASN A 152 9.95 0.95 -8.71
C ASN A 152 9.17 1.62 -9.85
N GLU A 153 8.54 0.84 -10.73
CA GLU A 153 7.65 1.41 -11.75
C GLU A 153 6.35 1.97 -11.13
N ALA A 154 5.82 1.32 -10.09
CA ALA A 154 4.68 1.85 -9.34
C ALA A 154 5.01 3.19 -8.64
N HIS A 155 6.18 3.28 -8.03
CA HIS A 155 6.73 4.53 -7.50
C HIS A 155 6.90 5.60 -8.60
N LYS A 156 7.58 5.26 -9.71
CA LYS A 156 7.82 6.18 -10.83
C LYS A 156 6.52 6.74 -11.42
N ARG A 157 5.51 5.89 -11.66
CA ARG A 157 4.19 6.35 -12.16
C ARG A 157 3.54 7.36 -11.21
N LYS A 158 3.71 7.15 -9.90
CA LYS A 158 3.12 8.03 -8.89
C LYS A 158 3.84 9.38 -8.83
N CYS A 159 5.17 9.39 -8.91
CA CYS A 159 5.92 10.65 -9.05
C CYS A 159 5.52 11.39 -10.33
N GLN A 160 5.42 10.68 -11.46
CA GLN A 160 5.07 11.26 -12.76
C GLN A 160 3.64 11.82 -12.80
N TYR A 161 2.70 11.21 -12.08
CA TYR A 161 1.32 11.69 -12.00
C TYR A 161 1.26 13.13 -11.47
N TYR A 162 2.10 13.45 -10.49
CA TYR A 162 2.18 14.80 -9.94
C TYR A 162 3.15 15.69 -10.73
N SER A 163 4.34 15.20 -11.10
CA SER A 163 5.37 16.02 -11.76
C SER A 163 4.99 16.51 -13.16
N ARG A 164 4.03 15.86 -13.84
CA ARG A 164 3.56 16.26 -15.18
C ARG A 164 2.44 17.29 -15.15
N ASN A 165 1.92 17.62 -13.97
CA ASN A 165 0.83 18.56 -13.84
C ASN A 165 1.40 19.97 -13.59
N GLU A 166 1.37 20.82 -14.62
CA GLU A 166 1.87 22.20 -14.56
C GLU A 166 1.23 23.02 -13.43
N ASP A 167 0.04 22.64 -12.96
CA ASP A 167 -0.66 23.37 -11.90
C ASP A 167 -0.07 23.15 -10.49
N ILE A 168 0.96 22.32 -10.36
CA ILE A 168 1.84 22.30 -9.19
C ILE A 168 2.59 23.62 -9.00
N THR A 169 2.60 24.50 -10.00
CA THR A 169 2.98 25.91 -9.82
C THR A 169 2.16 26.58 -8.69
N LYS A 170 0.96 26.09 -8.36
CA LYS A 170 0.22 26.56 -7.17
C LYS A 170 0.79 26.04 -5.85
N LEU A 171 1.53 24.94 -5.84
CA LEU A 171 2.35 24.58 -4.68
C LEU A 171 3.48 25.59 -4.51
N VAL A 172 4.11 26.04 -5.59
CA VAL A 172 5.11 27.13 -5.56
C VAL A 172 4.50 28.40 -4.96
N GLU A 173 3.34 28.84 -5.43
CA GLU A 173 2.65 30.01 -4.89
C GLU A 173 2.24 29.81 -3.42
N LYS A 174 1.60 28.69 -3.09
CA LYS A 174 1.09 28.41 -1.74
C LYS A 174 2.20 28.31 -0.69
N TYR A 175 3.34 27.73 -1.07
CA TYR A 175 4.45 27.48 -0.15
C TYR A 175 5.62 28.46 -0.31
N ALA A 176 5.51 29.42 -1.23
CA ALA A 176 6.52 30.44 -1.55
C ALA A 176 7.91 29.85 -1.83
N VAL A 177 7.98 28.83 -2.70
CA VAL A 177 9.24 28.15 -3.09
C VAL A 177 9.45 28.17 -4.59
N GLU A 178 10.70 28.16 -5.05
CA GLU A 178 11.02 28.05 -6.48
C GLU A 178 10.53 26.71 -7.09
N PRO A 179 10.05 26.67 -8.34
CA PRO A 179 9.59 25.42 -8.98
C PRO A 179 10.62 24.29 -8.97
N ARG A 180 11.90 24.62 -9.10
CA ARG A 180 13.01 23.66 -9.06
C ARG A 180 13.19 22.99 -7.69
N ASN A 181 12.64 23.57 -6.62
CA ASN A 181 12.73 23.05 -5.26
C ASN A 181 11.53 22.18 -4.88
N VAL A 182 10.62 21.90 -5.82
CA VAL A 182 9.48 21.00 -5.62
C VAL A 182 9.84 19.62 -6.17
N GLU A 183 9.83 18.61 -5.30
CA GLU A 183 10.09 17.23 -5.71
C GLU A 183 8.94 16.28 -5.36
N PHE A 184 8.85 15.21 -6.15
CA PHE A 184 7.79 14.22 -6.10
C PHE A 184 8.35 12.87 -5.70
N THR A 185 7.82 12.31 -4.62
CA THR A 185 8.11 10.94 -4.23
C THR A 185 6.84 10.21 -3.83
N SER A 186 6.99 8.93 -3.48
CA SER A 186 5.90 8.12 -2.97
C SER A 186 6.38 7.26 -1.82
N CYS A 187 5.45 6.80 -0.98
CA CYS A 187 5.71 5.68 -0.07
C CYS A 187 5.12 4.41 -0.69
N THR A 188 5.94 3.64 -1.40
CA THR A 188 5.50 2.45 -2.14
C THR A 188 5.93 1.17 -1.45
N ILE A 189 4.96 0.50 -0.84
CA ILE A 189 5.14 -0.78 -0.14
C ILE A 189 4.13 -1.79 -0.71
N SER A 190 4.52 -3.05 -0.86
CA SER A 190 3.54 -4.09 -1.14
C SER A 190 2.72 -4.43 0.10
N TRP A 191 1.53 -5.00 -0.09
CA TRP A 191 0.72 -5.47 1.03
C TRP A 191 1.35 -6.61 1.85
N ARG A 192 2.41 -7.22 1.32
CA ARG A 192 3.27 -8.22 1.97
C ARG A 192 4.54 -7.61 2.57
N GLY A 193 4.62 -6.29 2.65
CA GLY A 193 5.71 -5.57 3.32
C GLY A 193 7.02 -5.58 2.52
N VAL A 194 6.94 -5.48 1.19
CA VAL A 194 8.13 -5.36 0.32
C VAL A 194 8.22 -3.92 -0.18
N TRP A 195 9.39 -3.30 -0.02
CA TRP A 195 9.63 -1.92 -0.42
C TRP A 195 10.01 -1.79 -1.89
N SER A 196 9.55 -0.71 -2.53
CA SER A 196 10.27 -0.15 -3.68
C SER A 196 11.63 0.37 -3.21
N SER A 197 12.71 -0.06 -3.88
CA SER A 197 14.08 0.34 -3.54
C SER A 197 14.36 1.83 -3.79
N ARG A 198 13.66 2.43 -4.77
CA ARG A 198 13.74 3.87 -5.06
C ARG A 198 12.95 4.70 -4.04
N SER A 199 11.67 4.34 -3.84
CA SER A 199 10.79 5.01 -2.85
C SER A 199 11.40 5.07 -1.45
N GLN A 200 11.97 3.96 -0.95
CA GLN A 200 12.64 4.01 0.36
C GLN A 200 13.86 4.93 0.36
N GLY A 201 14.57 5.05 -0.76
CA GLY A 201 15.81 5.81 -0.89
C GLY A 201 15.49 7.29 -0.75
N ASP A 202 14.46 7.75 -1.48
CA ASP A 202 13.93 9.10 -1.37
C ASP A 202 13.51 9.43 0.07
N LEU A 203 12.76 8.53 0.72
CA LEU A 203 12.31 8.72 2.11
C LEU A 203 13.48 8.78 3.11
N LEU A 204 14.54 8.00 2.89
CA LEU A 204 15.78 8.07 3.69
C LEU A 204 16.53 9.39 3.44
N LEU A 205 16.60 9.86 2.20
CA LEU A 205 17.20 11.15 1.84
C LEU A 205 16.44 12.34 2.46
N MET A 206 15.14 12.19 2.67
CA MET A 206 14.31 13.14 3.44
C MET A 206 14.56 13.07 4.96
N GLY A 207 15.48 12.23 5.43
CA GLY A 207 15.85 12.13 6.85
C GLY A 207 14.98 11.16 7.66
N LEU A 208 14.10 10.37 7.03
CA LEU A 208 13.43 9.29 7.76
C LEU A 208 14.42 8.17 8.08
N THR A 209 14.29 7.56 9.26
CA THR A 209 15.24 6.53 9.71
C THR A 209 14.81 5.14 9.25
N LYS A 210 15.78 4.23 9.09
CA LYS A 210 15.51 2.81 8.78
C LYS A 210 14.52 2.16 9.74
N ASN A 211 14.57 2.52 11.03
CA ASN A 211 13.63 2.03 12.04
C ASN A 211 12.20 2.51 11.79
N LEU A 212 12.03 3.75 11.34
CA LEU A 212 10.71 4.27 10.96
C LEU A 212 10.20 3.58 9.69
N LEU A 213 11.04 3.37 8.67
CA LEU A 213 10.64 2.62 7.47
C LEU A 213 10.30 1.16 7.80
N SER A 214 11.01 0.52 8.72
CA SER A 214 10.65 -0.79 9.27
C SER A 214 9.27 -0.78 9.95
N THR A 215 8.97 0.29 10.70
CA THR A 215 7.65 0.50 11.29
C THR A 215 6.57 0.57 10.21
N LEU A 216 6.80 1.30 9.12
CA LEU A 216 5.86 1.36 7.98
C LEU A 216 5.61 -0.03 7.36
N THR A 217 6.63 -0.87 7.25
CA THR A 217 6.48 -2.27 6.81
C THR A 217 5.53 -3.04 7.73
N THR A 218 5.72 -2.94 9.05
CA THR A 218 4.82 -3.60 10.01
C THR A 218 3.40 -3.04 9.95
N ARG A 219 3.20 -1.73 9.73
CA ARG A 219 1.87 -1.13 9.54
C ARG A 219 1.18 -1.66 8.29
N ALA A 220 1.90 -1.82 7.19
CA ALA A 220 1.37 -2.42 5.97
C ALA A 220 0.92 -3.88 6.21
N LEU A 221 1.75 -4.68 6.88
CA LEU A 221 1.46 -6.08 7.23
C LEU A 221 0.27 -6.20 8.22
N GLN A 222 0.27 -5.40 9.29
CA GLN A 222 -0.80 -5.35 10.27
C GLN A 222 -2.15 -4.99 9.62
N GLY A 223 -2.15 -3.94 8.78
CA GLY A 223 -3.35 -3.53 8.06
C GLY A 223 -3.82 -4.59 7.06
N SER A 224 -2.90 -5.27 6.39
CA SER A 224 -3.21 -6.39 5.49
C SER A 224 -3.87 -7.55 6.23
N HIS A 225 -3.30 -7.97 7.36
CA HIS A 225 -3.90 -9.00 8.22
C HIS A 225 -5.28 -8.57 8.73
N THR A 226 -5.41 -7.31 9.16
CA THR A 226 -6.68 -6.76 9.65
C THR A 226 -7.75 -6.77 8.57
N ASN A 227 -7.40 -6.44 7.31
CA ASN A 227 -8.32 -6.53 6.17
C ASN A 227 -8.79 -7.96 5.95
N TRP A 228 -7.88 -8.93 5.96
CA TRP A 228 -8.23 -10.35 5.87
C TRP A 228 -9.13 -10.79 7.03
N SER A 229 -8.84 -10.37 8.27
CA SER A 229 -9.67 -10.69 9.43
C SER A 229 -11.09 -10.09 9.29
N ARG A 230 -11.19 -8.84 8.85
CA ARG A 230 -12.47 -8.17 8.59
C ARG A 230 -13.26 -8.86 7.49
N PHE A 231 -12.62 -9.27 6.42
CA PHE A 231 -13.27 -10.02 5.35
C PHE A 231 -13.98 -11.29 5.86
N ASN A 232 -13.31 -12.04 6.75
CA ASN A 232 -13.86 -13.27 7.32
C ASN A 232 -14.94 -13.03 8.38
N LYS A 233 -14.93 -11.87 9.06
CA LYS A 233 -15.96 -11.49 10.03
C LYS A 233 -17.18 -10.81 9.39
N SER A 234 -17.00 -10.22 8.21
CA SER A 234 -18.06 -9.53 7.47
C SER A 234 -18.90 -10.53 6.69
N THR A 235 -20.22 -10.34 6.72
CA THR A 235 -21.21 -11.13 5.97
C THR A 235 -21.73 -10.40 4.73
N SER A 236 -21.30 -9.16 4.48
CA SER A 236 -21.82 -8.29 3.41
C SER A 236 -21.60 -8.91 2.02
N THR A 237 -22.65 -9.19 1.25
CA THR A 237 -22.55 -9.72 -0.11
C THR A 237 -23.09 -8.72 -1.11
N ILE A 238 -22.47 -8.64 -2.29
CA ILE A 238 -23.09 -7.96 -3.43
C ILE A 238 -23.80 -9.04 -4.25
N HIS A 239 -25.11 -8.88 -4.38
CA HIS A 239 -25.93 -9.62 -5.35
C HIS A 239 -26.29 -8.63 -6.46
N ARG A 240 -25.83 -8.85 -7.69
CA ARG A 240 -26.48 -8.19 -8.83
C ARG A 240 -27.82 -8.90 -9.06
N SER A 241 -28.89 -8.13 -9.14
CA SER A 241 -30.18 -8.61 -9.64
C SER A 241 -29.99 -9.14 -11.07
N ALA A 242 -30.77 -10.17 -11.43
CA ALA A 242 -30.66 -10.89 -12.69
C ALA A 242 -31.01 -10.06 -13.96
N ALA A 243 -31.08 -8.73 -13.87
CA ALA A 243 -31.65 -7.84 -14.89
C ALA A 243 -30.70 -7.43 -16.03
N GLU A 244 -29.45 -7.92 -16.08
CA GLU A 244 -28.52 -7.64 -17.19
C GLU A 244 -28.39 -8.82 -18.18
N ARG A 245 -29.30 -9.81 -18.15
CA ARG A 245 -29.27 -10.97 -19.06
C ARG A 245 -30.25 -10.88 -20.24
N GLU A 246 -31.13 -9.89 -20.29
CA GLU A 246 -32.06 -9.69 -21.41
C GLU A 246 -31.83 -8.31 -22.02
N GLY A 247 -30.93 -8.26 -23.00
CA GLY A 247 -30.56 -7.02 -23.68
C GLY A 247 -29.78 -7.27 -24.96
N VAL A 248 -30.16 -8.32 -25.70
CA VAL A 248 -29.87 -8.47 -27.14
C VAL A 248 -31.11 -9.11 -27.76
N GLY A 249 -31.96 -8.26 -28.30
CA GLY A 249 -32.96 -8.57 -29.32
C GLY A 249 -32.70 -7.65 -30.49
#